data_AF-A0AAV3PXW6-F1
#
_entry.id   AF-A0AAV3PXW6-F1
#
_cell.length_a   1.000
_cell.length_b   1.000
_cell.length_c   1.000
_cell.angle_alpha   90.00
_cell.angle_beta   90.00
_cell.angle_gamma   90.00
#
_symmetry.space_group_name_H-M   'P 1'
#
loop_
_entity.id
_entity.type
_entity.pdbx_description
1 polymer ?
#
loop_
_entity_poly.entity_id
_entity_poly.type
_entity_poly.pdbx_seq_one_letter_code
_entity_poly.pdbx_strand_id
1 'polypeptide(L)' 'MGKEVVGATMVMDMLNEFEEKCEASISQLSQVAEAIRAEMEVGLATEGGCKLKMFITYVDNLPTRTQGTYYYG' A
#
# COMPACT_ATOMS: atom_id res chain seq x y z
N MET A 1 1.66 -8.92 44.82
CA MET A 1 0.66 -7.96 44.29
C MET A 1 1.25 -6.80 43.48
N GLY A 2 2.23 -6.03 43.97
CA GLY A 2 2.66 -4.79 43.29
C GLY A 2 3.41 -4.91 41.95
N LYS A 3 4.21 -5.95 41.71
CA LYS A 3 4.97 -6.10 40.45
C LYS A 3 4.11 -6.57 39.27
N GLU A 4 3.08 -7.37 39.54
CA GLU A 4 2.19 -7.95 38.54
C GLU A 4 1.22 -6.91 37.96
N VAL A 5 0.72 -6.01 38.82
CA VAL A 5 -0.15 -4.89 38.41
C VAL A 5 0.62 -3.89 37.54
N VAL A 6 1.86 -3.55 37.90
CA VAL A 6 2.72 -2.64 37.11
C VAL A 6 3.08 -3.23 35.75
N GLY A 7 3.36 -4.54 35.68
CA GLY A 7 3.60 -5.23 34.40
C GLY A 7 2.38 -5.20 33.48
N ALA A 8 1.18 -5.40 34.03
CA ALA A 8 -0.06 -5.32 33.26
C ALA A 8 -0.34 -3.89 32.75
N THR A 9 0.02 -2.84 33.50
CA THR A 9 -0.19 -1.45 33.06
C THR A 9 0.72 -1.11 31.88
N MET A 10 2.00 -1.50 31.95
CA MET A 10 2.97 -1.27 30.87
C MET A 10 2.55 -1.93 29.55
N VAL A 11 2.00 -3.15 29.61
CA VAL A 11 1.51 -3.85 28.41
C VAL A 11 0.32 -3.12 27.80
N MET A 12 -0.60 -2.61 28.62
CA MET A 12 -1.75 -1.85 28.12
C MET A 12 -1.32 -0.52 27.47
N ASP A 13 -0.36 0.18 28.07
CA ASP A 13 0.17 1.41 27.49
C ASP A 13 0.81 1.17 26.11
N MET A 14 1.60 0.09 25.98
CA MET A 14 2.18 -0.31 24.69
C MET A 14 1.12 -0.69 23.66
N LEU A 15 0.06 -1.38 24.09
CA LEU A 15 -1.02 -1.79 23.19
C LEU A 15 -1.79 -0.58 22.68
N ASN A 16 -2.10 0.38 23.56
CA ASN A 16 -2.78 1.61 23.17
C ASN A 16 -1.93 2.44 22.20
N GLU A 17 -0.63 2.61 22.49
CA GLU A 17 0.28 3.33 21.58
C GLU A 17 0.37 2.64 20.21
N PHE A 18 0.39 1.30 20.20
CA PHE A 18 0.40 0.54 18.96
C PHE A 18 -0.91 0.72 18.19
N GLU A 19 -2.07 0.63 18.85
CA GLU A 19 -3.37 0.82 18.22
C GLU A 19 -3.50 2.23 17.62
N GLU A 20 -3.10 3.27 18.36
CA GLU A 20 -3.10 4.66 17.88
C GLU A 20 -2.18 4.86 16.67
N LYS A 21 -0.96 4.30 16.70
CA LYS A 21 0.01 4.45 15.61
C LYS A 21 -0.32 3.63 14.38
N CYS A 22 -1.02 2.51 14.55
CA CYS A 22 -1.46 1.66 13.46
C CYS A 22 -2.88 1.96 12.99
N GLU A 23 -3.56 2.95 13.58
CA GLU A 23 -4.86 3.42 13.12
C GLU A 23 -4.78 3.80 11.64
N ALA A 24 -5.69 3.24 10.86
CA ALA A 24 -5.81 3.48 9.42
C ALA A 24 -7.23 3.96 9.12
N SER A 25 -7.59 5.13 9.64
CA SER A 25 -8.87 5.77 9.37
C SER A 25 -9.03 6.06 7.88
N ILE A 26 -10.29 6.20 7.42
CA ILE A 26 -10.59 6.50 6.01
C ILE A 26 -9.85 7.77 5.54
N SER A 27 -9.75 8.80 6.39
CA SER A 27 -9.08 10.06 6.03
C SER A 27 -7.56 9.89 5.85
N GLN A 28 -6.91 9.05 6.66
CA GLN A 28 -5.50 8.70 6.49
C GLN A 28 -5.29 7.88 5.22
N LEU A 29 -6.15 6.89 4.96
CA LEU A 29 -6.08 6.09 3.74
C LEU A 29 -6.29 6.94 2.48
N SER A 30 -7.19 7.93 2.51
CA SER A 30 -7.36 8.89 1.41
C SER A 30 -6.09 9.71 1.16
N GLN A 31 -5.38 10.14 2.20
CA GLN A 31 -4.09 10.83 2.05
C GLN A 31 -3.01 9.93 1.46
N VAL A 32 -2.95 8.66 1.88
CA VAL A 32 -2.04 7.66 1.29
C VAL A 32 -2.35 7.44 -0.19
N ALA A 33 -3.63 7.30 -0.56
CA ALA A 33 -4.04 7.14 -1.94
C ALA A 33 -3.65 8.34 -2.81
N GLU A 34 -3.81 9.56 -2.29
CA GLU A 34 -3.39 10.78 -2.99
C GLU A 34 -1.87 10.85 -3.17
N ALA A 35 -1.10 10.46 -2.15
CA ALA A 35 0.36 10.38 -2.26
C ALA A 35 0.81 9.34 -3.31
N ILE A 36 0.13 8.19 -3.38
CA ILE A 36 0.39 7.17 -4.42
C ILE A 36 0.08 7.75 -5.81
N ARG A 37 -1.05 8.45 -5.97
CA ARG A 37 -1.42 9.08 -7.24
C ARG A 37 -0.36 10.07 -7.69
N ALA A 38 0.12 10.94 -6.80
CA ALA A 38 1.18 11.90 -7.09
C ALA A 38 2.48 11.21 -7.53
N GLU A 39 2.90 10.12 -6.85
CA GLU A 39 4.07 9.34 -7.27
C GLU A 39 3.88 8.69 -8.65
N MET A 40 2.68 8.17 -8.94
CA MET A 40 2.38 7.59 -10.26
C MET A 40 2.48 8.64 -11.37
N GLU A 41 1.96 9.85 -11.15
CA GLU A 41 2.05 10.96 -12.10
C GLU A 41 3.51 11.32 -12.41
N VAL A 42 4.36 11.41 -11.39
CA VAL A 42 5.79 11.68 -11.56
C VAL A 42 6.49 10.53 -12.29
N GLY A 43 6.20 9.28 -11.93
CA GLY A 43 6.81 8.10 -12.55
C GLY A 43 6.45 7.89 -14.01
N LEU A 44 5.23 8.27 -14.41
CA LEU A 44 4.82 8.24 -15.81
C LEU A 44 5.42 9.38 -16.63
N ALA A 45 5.67 10.54 -16.02
CA ALA A 45 6.25 11.69 -16.70
C ALA A 45 7.78 11.59 -16.87
N THR A 46 8.49 10.93 -15.96
CA THR A 46 9.96 10.89 -15.95
C THR A 46 10.48 9.57 -15.39
N GLU A 47 11.30 8.88 -16.18
CA GLU A 47 12.00 7.68 -15.72
C GLU A 47 12.94 7.99 -14.54
N GLY A 48 12.83 7.21 -13.47
CA GLY A 48 13.62 7.41 -12.24
C GLY A 48 13.19 8.62 -11.39
N GLY A 49 12.14 9.35 -11.79
CA GLY A 49 11.65 10.55 -11.08
C GLY A 49 10.88 10.28 -9.80
N CYS A 50 10.46 9.03 -9.55
CA CYS A 50 9.72 8.66 -8.35
C CYS A 50 10.13 7.26 -7.85
N LYS A 51 9.61 6.85 -6.69
CA LYS A 51 9.91 5.51 -6.12
C LYS A 51 9.17 4.40 -6.86
N LEU A 52 8.02 4.70 -7.46
CA LEU A 52 7.24 3.78 -8.28
C LEU A 52 7.81 3.71 -9.70
N LYS A 53 8.38 2.58 -10.10
CA LYS A 53 9.13 2.51 -11.38
C LYS A 53 8.28 2.71 -12.65
N MET A 54 6.95 2.61 -12.56
CA MET A 54 5.98 2.84 -13.65
C MET A 54 6.42 2.31 -15.03
N PHE A 55 6.92 1.08 -15.08
CA PHE A 55 7.46 0.48 -16.30
C PHE A 55 6.40 0.30 -17.39
N ILE A 56 6.80 0.54 -18.64
CA ILE A 56 6.01 0.20 -19.82
C ILE A 56 6.07 -1.31 -20.03
N THR A 57 4.91 -1.98 -19.98
CA THR A 57 4.80 -3.44 -20.11
C THR A 57 4.84 -3.93 -21.55
N TYR A 58 4.75 -3.01 -22.52
CA TYR A 58 4.55 -3.30 -23.95
C TYR A 58 3.27 -4.11 -24.25
N VAL A 59 2.36 -4.22 -23.28
CA VAL A 59 1.02 -4.79 -23.48
C VAL A 59 0.06 -3.64 -23.76
N ASP A 60 -0.31 -3.48 -25.03
CA ASP A 60 -1.29 -2.50 -25.49
C ASP A 60 -2.71 -3.11 -25.57
N ASN A 61 -2.80 -4.39 -25.91
CA ASN A 61 -4.06 -5.12 -26.07
C ASN A 61 -4.23 -6.15 -24.96
N LEU A 62 -5.13 -5.86 -24.03
CA LEU A 62 -5.54 -6.82 -23.01
C LEU A 62 -6.40 -7.94 -23.63
N PRO A 63 -6.39 -9.15 -23.04
CA PRO A 63 -7.23 -10.24 -23.51
C PRO A 63 -8.71 -9.85 -23.59
N THR A 64 -9.33 -10.19 -24.71
CA THR A 64 -10.77 -10.08 -24.89
C THR A 64 -11.41 -11.46 -24.86
N ARG A 65 -12.72 -11.51 -24.64
CA ARG A 65 -13.48 -12.78 -24.58
C ARG A 65 -13.49 -13.55 -25.92
N THR A 66 -13.07 -12.94 -27.03
CA THR A 66 -13.18 -13.49 -28.40
C THR A 66 -11.88 -14.08 -28.93
N GLN A 67 -10.89 -14.29 -28.06
CA GLN A 67 -9.59 -14.83 -28.47
C GLN A 67 -9.68 -16.34 -28.75
N GLY A 68 -8.78 -16.84 -29.63
CA GLY A 68 -8.76 -18.23 -30.11
C GLY A 68 -8.42 -19.24 -29.01
N THR A 69 -8.27 -20.53 -29.35
CA THR A 69 -8.17 -21.60 -28.33
C THR A 69 -6.78 -22.23 -28.19
N TYR A 70 -5.88 -22.03 -29.14
CA TYR A 70 -4.54 -22.63 -29.11
C TYR A 70 -3.47 -21.58 -28.82
N TYR A 71 -2.90 -21.65 -27.62
CA TYR A 71 -1.80 -20.82 -27.18
C TYR A 71 -0.70 -21.70 -26.60
N TYR A 72 0.48 -21.62 -27.20
CA TYR A 72 1.65 -22.48 -26.99
C TYR A 72 1.40 -23.95 -27.39
N GLY A 73 2.28 -24.48 -28.24
CA GLY A 73 2.30 -25.88 -28.68
C GLY A 73 3.35 -26.69 -27.95
#